data_AF-A0A7G6STN5-F1
#
_entry.id   AF-A0A7G6STN5-F1
#
_cell.length_a   1.000
_cell.length_b   1.000
_cell.length_c   1.000
_cell.angle_alpha   90.00
_cell.angle_beta   90.00
_cell.angle_gamma   90.00
#
_symmetry.space_group_name_H-M   'P 1'
#
loop_
_entity.id
_entity.type
_entity.pdbx_description
1 polymer ?
#
loop_
_entity_poly.entity_id
_entity_poly.type
_entity_poly.pdbx_seq_one_letter_code
_entity_poly.pdbx_strand_id
1 'polypeptide(L)'
;MADSPIEKWWQAPPELASAVEQNRIAFKAQFGSFEEVAFDRYWLGTSEDGAFLAFQFHRPDGSIHRFALPNELVRQFFIEFAGSSDEMGERRLAATFAKVKPKGRA
;
A
#
# COMPACT_ATOMS: atom_id res chain seq x y z
N MET A 1 27.52 3.72 -16.50
CA MET A 1 26.74 4.14 -15.32
C MET A 1 25.95 2.92 -14.94
N ALA A 2 26.35 2.25 -13.85
CA ALA A 2 25.78 0.96 -13.48
C ALA A 2 24.28 1.11 -13.19
N ASP A 3 23.47 0.28 -13.85
CA ASP A 3 22.10 -0.02 -13.45
C ASP A 3 22.16 -0.63 -12.05
N SER A 4 22.18 0.19 -11.01
CA SER A 4 21.93 -0.31 -9.66
C SER A 4 20.46 -0.73 -9.64
N PRO A 5 20.15 -2.02 -9.43
CA PRO A 5 18.78 -2.41 -9.13
C PRO A 5 18.33 -1.55 -7.97
N ILE A 6 17.14 -0.94 -8.03
CA ILE A 6 16.54 -0.34 -6.85
C ILE A 6 16.53 -1.45 -5.80
N GLU A 7 17.40 -1.33 -4.81
CA GLU A 7 17.51 -2.31 -3.75
C GLU A 7 16.16 -2.29 -3.04
N LYS A 8 15.43 -3.41 -3.11
CA LYS A 8 14.13 -3.53 -2.46
C LYS A 8 14.34 -3.30 -0.98
N TRP A 9 13.95 -2.12 -0.51
CA TRP A 9 14.11 -1.73 0.90
C TRP A 9 13.16 -2.55 1.80
N TRP A 10 12.19 -3.25 1.21
CA TRP A 10 11.33 -4.20 1.88
C TRP A 10 11.29 -5.58 1.20
N GLN A 11 11.35 -6.63 2.02
CA GLN A 11 11.01 -8.01 1.64
C GLN A 11 10.14 -8.62 2.73
N ALA A 12 9.07 -9.31 2.34
CA ALA A 12 8.25 -10.04 3.29
C ALA A 12 9.10 -11.11 4.01
N PRO A 13 8.93 -11.29 5.33
CA PRO A 13 9.56 -12.40 6.06
C PRO A 13 9.28 -13.74 5.35
N PRO A 14 10.26 -14.67 5.27
CA PRO A 14 10.11 -15.91 4.50
C PRO A 14 8.86 -16.71 4.87
N GLU A 15 8.49 -16.73 6.15
CA GLU A 15 7.33 -17.45 6.66
C GLU A 15 5.98 -16.86 6.22
N LEU A 16 5.97 -15.61 5.73
CA LEU A 16 4.77 -14.91 5.25
C LEU A 16 4.79 -14.64 3.74
N ALA A 17 5.92 -14.85 3.06
CA ALA A 17 6.10 -14.47 1.66
C ALA A 17 5.03 -15.05 0.72
N SER A 18 4.69 -16.34 0.89
CA SER A 18 3.65 -16.97 0.05
C SER A 18 2.26 -16.41 0.32
N ALA A 19 1.92 -16.11 1.58
CA ALA A 19 0.63 -15.53 1.93
C ALA A 19 0.50 -14.10 1.40
N VAL A 20 1.55 -13.29 1.55
CA VAL A 20 1.61 -11.92 1.03
C VAL A 20 1.43 -11.90 -0.49
N GLU A 21 2.07 -12.80 -1.23
CA GLU A 21 1.90 -12.85 -2.69
C GLU A 21 0.46 -13.26 -3.09
N GLN A 22 -0.11 -14.26 -2.42
CA GLN A 22 -1.50 -14.65 -2.65
C GLN A 22 -2.49 -13.53 -2.34
N ASN A 23 -2.30 -12.82 -1.22
CA ASN A 23 -3.10 -11.67 -0.84
C ASN A 23 -3.06 -10.58 -1.92
N ARG A 24 -1.88 -10.27 -2.48
CA ARG A 24 -1.72 -9.28 -3.54
C ARG A 24 -2.44 -9.67 -4.83
N ILE A 25 -2.35 -10.93 -5.23
CA ILE A 25 -3.06 -11.44 -6.42
C ILE A 25 -4.57 -11.33 -6.20
N ALA A 26 -5.06 -11.80 -5.05
CA ALA A 26 -6.47 -11.75 -4.71
C ALA A 26 -6.99 -10.31 -4.64
N PHE A 27 -6.23 -9.41 -4.02
CA PHE A 27 -6.55 -7.99 -3.92
C PHE A 27 -6.75 -7.36 -5.30
N LYS A 28 -5.80 -7.57 -6.23
CA LYS A 28 -5.88 -7.01 -7.59
C LYS A 28 -7.11 -7.50 -8.36
N ALA A 29 -7.58 -8.73 -8.08
CA ALA A 29 -8.78 -9.28 -8.70
C ALA A 29 -10.10 -8.76 -8.09
N GLN A 30 -10.08 -8.34 -6.82
CA GLN A 30 -11.31 -8.05 -6.06
C GLN A 30 -11.53 -6.56 -5.78
N PHE A 31 -10.49 -5.73 -5.80
CA PHE A 31 -10.55 -4.37 -5.25
C PHE A 31 -11.47 -3.40 -6.01
N GLY A 32 -11.56 -3.53 -7.34
CA GLY A 32 -12.36 -2.61 -8.16
C GLY A 32 -11.66 -1.28 -8.44
N SER A 33 -12.43 -0.19 -8.60
CA SER A 33 -11.90 1.15 -8.92
C SER A 33 -11.33 1.85 -7.69
N PHE A 34 -10.10 2.36 -7.81
CA PHE A 34 -9.45 3.14 -6.75
C PHE A 34 -10.08 4.53 -6.58
N GLU A 35 -10.52 5.15 -7.68
CA GLU A 35 -11.15 6.46 -7.68
C GLU A 35 -12.49 6.43 -6.96
N GLU A 36 -13.29 5.38 -7.18
CA GLU A 36 -14.59 5.19 -6.55
C GLU A 36 -14.53 4.97 -5.04
N VAL A 37 -13.36 4.63 -4.48
CA VAL A 37 -13.15 4.38 -3.04
C VAL A 37 -12.12 5.32 -2.41
N ALA A 38 -11.69 6.36 -3.13
CA ALA A 38 -10.74 7.34 -2.62
C ALA A 38 -11.31 8.12 -1.41
N PHE A 39 -10.41 8.45 -0.47
CA PHE A 39 -10.66 9.28 0.71
C PHE A 39 -9.80 10.55 0.65
N ASP A 40 -10.22 11.62 1.34
CA ASP A 40 -9.51 12.91 1.36
C ASP A 40 -8.79 13.20 2.68
N ARG A 41 -9.23 12.57 3.78
CA ARG A 41 -8.65 12.70 5.12
C ARG A 41 -8.79 11.39 5.88
N TYR A 42 -7.90 11.18 6.85
CA TYR A 42 -7.97 10.03 7.75
C TYR A 42 -7.42 10.34 9.14
N TRP A 43 -7.84 9.54 10.12
CA TRP A 43 -7.29 9.49 11.47
C TRP A 43 -6.94 8.06 11.86
N LEU A 44 -5.93 7.94 12.73
CA LEU A 44 -5.57 6.71 13.41
C LEU A 44 -5.79 6.89 14.90
N GLY A 45 -6.18 5.81 15.58
CA GLY A 45 -6.33 5.79 17.03
C GLY A 45 -6.10 4.40 17.59
N THR A 46 -6.08 4.28 18.91
CA THR A 46 -5.94 3.02 19.61
C THR A 46 -7.04 2.93 20.66
N SER A 47 -7.63 1.75 20.87
CA SER A 47 -8.56 1.53 21.98
C SER A 47 -7.88 1.79 23.33
N GLU A 48 -8.65 2.16 24.36
CA GLU A 48 -8.10 2.48 25.68
C GLU A 48 -7.30 1.32 26.30
N ASP A 49 -7.69 0.08 25.98
CA ASP A 49 -7.03 -1.15 26.43
C ASP A 49 -5.87 -1.62 25.53
N GLY A 50 -5.62 -0.93 24.41
CA GLY A 50 -4.56 -1.28 23.46
C GLY A 50 -4.86 -2.50 22.57
N ALA A 51 -6.05 -3.09 22.66
CA ALA A 51 -6.40 -4.30 21.90
C ALA A 51 -6.61 -4.03 20.40
N PHE A 52 -6.87 -2.79 19.99
CA PHE A 52 -7.19 -2.43 18.61
C PHE A 52 -6.44 -1.19 18.12
N LEU A 53 -5.96 -1.27 16.88
CA LEU A 53 -5.59 -0.12 16.05
C LEU A 53 -6.81 0.29 15.20
N ALA A 54 -7.32 1.51 15.39
CA ALA A 54 -8.49 2.01 14.68
C ALA A 54 -8.11 2.93 13.51
N PHE A 55 -8.86 2.80 12.42
CA PHE A 55 -8.77 3.62 11.21
C PHE A 55 -10.10 4.32 10.98
N GLN A 56 -10.04 5.62 10.73
CA GLN A 56 -11.21 6.38 10.31
C GLN A 56 -10.89 7.14 9.02
N PHE A 57 -11.63 6.84 7.95
CA PHE A 57 -11.46 7.43 6.63
C PHE A 57 -12.64 8.33 6.27
N HIS A 58 -12.36 9.51 5.72
CA HIS A 58 -13.34 10.50 5.30
C HIS A 58 -13.38 10.57 3.78
N ARG A 59 -14.58 10.45 3.22
CA ARG A 59 -14.80 10.50 1.78
C ARG A 59 -15.22 11.92 1.37
N PRO A 60 -14.94 12.32 0.10
CA PRO A 60 -15.38 13.62 -0.42
C PRO A 60 -16.89 13.83 -0.39
N ASP A 61 -17.69 12.76 -0.41
CA ASP A 61 -19.16 12.79 -0.31
C ASP A 61 -19.67 13.02 1.14
N GLY A 62 -18.76 13.14 2.11
CA GLY A 62 -19.07 13.33 3.52
C GLY A 62 -19.25 12.05 4.33
N SER A 63 -19.24 10.88 3.69
CA SER A 63 -19.31 9.60 4.40
C SER A 63 -18.04 9.29 5.19
N ILE A 64 -18.19 8.53 6.29
CA ILE A 64 -17.09 8.15 7.19
C ILE A 64 -17.09 6.63 7.32
N HIS A 65 -15.94 6.01 7.01
CA HIS A 65 -15.72 4.59 7.16
C HIS A 65 -14.77 4.33 8.34
N ARG A 66 -15.15 3.41 9.24
CA ARG A 66 -14.38 3.09 10.46
C ARG A 66 -14.07 1.61 10.51
N PHE A 67 -12.84 1.28 10.84
CA PHE A 67 -12.37 -0.10 10.99
C PHE A 67 -11.48 -0.21 12.23
N ALA A 68 -11.56 -1.33 12.95
CA ALA A 68 -10.67 -1.64 14.06
C ALA A 68 -9.91 -2.93 13.73
N LEU A 69 -8.58 -2.85 13.76
CA LEU A 69 -7.67 -3.96 13.53
C LEU A 69 -7.23 -4.53 14.88
N PRO A 70 -7.54 -5.79 15.19
CA PRO A 70 -7.02 -6.46 16.38
C PRO A 70 -5.49 -6.45 16.43
N ASN A 71 -4.91 -6.32 17.62
CA ASN A 71 -3.46 -6.22 17.83
C ASN A 71 -2.68 -7.39 17.19
N GLU A 72 -3.22 -8.61 17.20
CA GLU A 72 -2.59 -9.78 16.60
C GLU A 72 -2.39 -9.66 15.08
N LEU A 73 -3.17 -8.82 14.40
CA LEU A 73 -3.06 -8.59 12.95
C LEU A 73 -2.18 -7.38 12.60
N VAL A 74 -1.73 -6.60 13.58
CA VAL A 74 -0.93 -5.39 13.35
C VAL A 74 0.40 -5.71 12.64
N ARG A 75 1.05 -6.83 12.98
CA ARG A 75 2.27 -7.26 12.29
C ARG A 75 2.03 -7.51 10.81
N GLN A 76 0.95 -8.22 10.46
CA GLN A 76 0.60 -8.47 9.06
C GLN A 76 0.29 -7.17 8.34
N PHE A 77 -0.46 -6.25 8.97
CA PHE A 77 -0.76 -4.93 8.40
C PHE A 77 0.50 -4.17 7.99
N PHE A 78 1.53 -4.09 8.86
CA PHE A 78 2.77 -3.39 8.52
C PHE A 78 3.52 -4.04 7.34
N ILE A 79 3.52 -5.37 7.27
CA ILE A 79 4.18 -6.13 6.20
C ILE A 79 3.52 -5.84 4.84
N GLU A 80 2.19 -5.88 4.80
CA GLU A 80 1.41 -5.59 3.60
C GLU A 80 1.48 -4.11 3.21
N PHE A 81 1.45 -3.20 4.20
CA PHE A 81 1.57 -1.76 3.99
C PHE A 81 2.92 -1.38 3.39
N ALA A 82 4.02 -1.88 3.94
CA ALA A 82 5.37 -1.63 3.41
C ALA A 82 5.46 -2.11 1.95
N GLY A 83 5.07 -3.36 1.69
CA GLY A 83 5.15 -3.91 0.35
C GLY A 83 4.25 -3.23 -0.69
N SER A 84 3.07 -2.78 -0.28
CA SER A 84 2.17 -2.02 -1.17
C SER A 84 2.69 -0.60 -1.43
N SER A 85 3.35 0.01 -0.44
CA SER A 85 3.99 1.32 -0.58
C SER A 85 5.17 1.28 -1.55
N ASP A 86 5.96 0.20 -1.52
CA ASP A 86 7.05 -0.05 -2.48
C ASP A 86 6.51 -0.15 -3.90
N GLU A 87 5.50 -1.01 -4.11
CA GLU A 87 4.88 -1.17 -5.43
C GLU A 87 4.32 0.17 -5.94
N MET A 88 3.72 0.99 -5.06
CA MET A 88 3.25 2.33 -5.42
C MET A 88 4.42 3.24 -5.85
N GLY A 89 5.54 3.22 -5.10
CA GLY A 89 6.74 3.98 -5.43
C GLY A 89 7.34 3.57 -6.78
N GLU A 90 7.54 2.27 -6.98
CA GLU A 90 8.04 1.69 -8.24
C GLU A 90 7.17 2.09 -9.43
N ARG A 91 5.84 1.98 -9.30
CA ARG A 91 4.89 2.38 -10.36
C ARG A 91 4.95 3.87 -10.66
N ARG A 92 5.07 4.73 -9.64
CA ARG A 92 5.21 6.18 -9.84
C ARG A 92 6.52 6.56 -10.53
N LEU A 93 7.62 5.93 -10.14
CA LEU A 93 8.91 6.12 -10.79
C LEU A 93 8.87 5.66 -12.25
N ALA A 94 8.38 4.44 -12.51
CA ALA A 94 8.23 3.91 -13.86
C ALA A 94 7.36 4.82 -14.75
N ALA A 95 6.23 5.32 -14.23
CA ALA A 95 5.38 6.27 -14.94
C ALA A 95 6.09 7.61 -15.23
N THR A 96 6.95 8.06 -14.32
CA THR A 96 7.77 9.26 -14.51
C THR A 96 8.81 9.05 -15.59
N PHE A 97 9.56 7.95 -15.56
CA PHE A 97 10.57 7.63 -16.58
C PHE A 97 9.95 7.37 -17.96
N ALA A 98 8.78 6.75 -18.05
CA ALA A 98 8.07 6.56 -19.31
C ALA A 98 7.63 7.89 -19.97
N LYS A 99 7.35 8.92 -19.16
CA LYS A 99 7.06 10.29 -19.67
C LYS A 99 8.32 11.01 -20.15
N VAL A 100 9.50 10.60 -19.67
CA VAL A 100 10.81 11.12 -20.09
C VAL A 100 11.41 10.16 -21.13
N LYS A 101 10.75 9.96 -22.29
CA LYS A 101 11.46 9.36 -23.44
C LYS A 101 12.62 10.29 -23.83
N PRO A 102 13.82 9.74 -24.14
CA PRO A 102 14.95 10.58 -24.52
C PRO A 102 14.59 11.32 -25.82
N LYS A 103 14.78 12.65 -25.84
CA LYS A 103 14.91 13.37 -27.11
C LYS A 103 16.03 12.68 -27.87
N GLY A 104 15.68 12.06 -29.00
CA GLY A 104 16.64 11.36 -29.85
C GLY A 104 17.85 12.24 -30.12
N ARG A 105 19.04 11.67 -29.97
CA ARG A 105 20.22 12.17 -30.68
C ARG A 105 20.02 11.83 -32.15
N ALA A 106 19.66 12.86 -32.94
CA ALA A 106 19.99 12.93 -34.35
C ALA A 106 21.45 13.40 -34.48
#